data_AF-A0AAU3H7W1-F1
#
_entry.id   AF-A0AAU3H7W1-F1
#
_cell.length_a   1.000
_cell.length_b   1.000
_cell.length_c   1.000
_cell.angle_alpha   90.00
_cell.angle_beta   90.00
_cell.angle_gamma   90.00
#
_symmetry.space_group_name_H-M   'P 1'
#
loop_
_entity.id
_entity.type
_entity.pdbx_description
1 polymer ?
#
loop_
_entity_poly.entity_id
_entity_poly.type
_entity_poly.pdbx_seq_one_letter_code
_entity_poly.pdbx_strand_id
1 'polypeptide(L)'
;MNLAVCADVGSTYTKAAVVDLDGGRLVGAAAAPTTVGTDVLHGLDAAVGAATAGLAGGDLPWYVCSSAGGGLRLAVVGYEPLVTAQAGRRVGLSAGANVVHVAAGRLGRADLAALRAARPDVVLLVGGTDGGDADTLTHNATRLARARWRVPVVLAGNADVRGELGAVLSAAGVPVTAADNVLPRIGVLTPGSARAAIREVFLRHVIGGKKLSRGGRFARLVRAATPDAVLTGVEVLADALGGDLAVVDVGGATTDVYSVLTPDERDSGPGQEVAGTLWRARTVEGDLGMRWSAPGVVRAAVEERLLAVGEADDLAAAAAVRAADPGFLPVDDADRAAERRIAGLAATVALRRHARGAATGERAGRDLRDVKVMVGSGGVLRHAAPVDAAGVLAAVLGDHAGGWPLPRAARAVVDVDYVLAAGGLLAGDHPGVAAALLRRHLAG
;
A
#
# COMPACT_ATOMS: atom_id res chain seq x y z
N MET A 1 4.94 -8.26 -33.06
CA MET A 1 4.50 -8.38 -31.66
C MET A 1 4.34 -6.98 -31.13
N ASN A 2 3.14 -6.63 -30.69
CA ASN A 2 2.91 -5.39 -29.99
C ASN A 2 3.36 -5.55 -28.53
N LEU A 3 4.37 -4.82 -28.07
CA LEU A 3 4.98 -5.02 -26.75
C LEU A 3 4.80 -3.78 -25.88
N ALA A 4 4.65 -3.97 -24.57
CA ALA A 4 4.69 -2.92 -23.56
C ALA A 4 5.67 -3.25 -22.44
N VAL A 5 6.26 -2.21 -21.85
CA VAL A 5 7.09 -2.33 -20.65
C VAL A 5 6.24 -1.95 -19.45
N CYS A 6 6.05 -2.87 -18.53
CA CYS A 6 5.48 -2.63 -17.21
C CYS A 6 6.61 -2.60 -16.18
N ALA A 7 6.81 -1.48 -15.49
CA ALA A 7 7.87 -1.33 -14.50
C ALA A 7 7.33 -0.94 -13.12
N ASP A 8 7.84 -1.61 -12.09
CA ASP A 8 7.62 -1.30 -10.69
C ASP A 8 8.90 -0.79 -10.05
N VAL A 9 8.93 0.50 -9.68
CA VAL A 9 10.03 1.13 -8.97
C VAL A 9 9.83 0.95 -7.47
N GLY A 10 10.28 -0.20 -6.96
CA GLY A 10 10.17 -0.58 -5.56
C GLY A 10 11.17 0.10 -4.63
N SER A 11 11.02 -0.07 -3.32
CA SER A 11 11.93 0.51 -2.31
C SER A 11 13.34 -0.08 -2.31
N THR A 12 13.51 -1.32 -2.78
CA THR A 12 14.80 -2.03 -2.81
C THR A 12 15.22 -2.42 -4.23
N TYR A 13 14.28 -2.93 -5.03
CA TYR A 13 14.49 -3.32 -6.42
C TYR A 13 13.45 -2.70 -7.33
N THR A 14 13.92 -2.24 -8.49
CA THR A 14 13.10 -1.87 -9.63
C THR A 14 12.96 -3.07 -10.55
N LYS A 15 11.73 -3.45 -10.88
CA LYS A 15 11.40 -4.63 -11.66
C LYS A 15 10.73 -4.20 -12.96
N ALA A 16 11.09 -4.82 -14.08
CA ALA A 16 10.51 -4.55 -15.38
C ALA A 16 10.06 -5.87 -16.03
N ALA A 17 8.85 -5.85 -16.58
CA ALA A 17 8.24 -6.93 -17.34
C ALA A 17 7.90 -6.41 -18.73
N VAL A 18 8.24 -7.16 -19.77
CA VAL A 18 7.86 -6.90 -21.15
C VAL A 18 6.70 -7.82 -21.50
N VAL A 19 5.55 -7.26 -21.83
CA VAL A 19 4.31 -7.99 -22.08
C VAL A 19 3.92 -7.85 -23.54
N ASP A 20 3.59 -8.98 -24.17
CA ASP A 20 2.94 -9.05 -25.47
C ASP A 20 1.46 -8.65 -25.34
N LEU A 21 1.11 -7.51 -25.94
CA LEU A 21 -0.23 -6.94 -25.93
C LEU A 21 -1.19 -7.69 -26.87
N ASP A 22 -0.70 -8.54 -27.76
CA ASP A 22 -1.56 -9.33 -28.64
C ASP A 22 -2.08 -10.60 -27.92
N GLY A 23 -1.23 -11.25 -27.11
CA GLY A 23 -1.53 -12.53 -26.46
C GLY A 23 -1.45 -12.57 -24.92
N GLY A 24 -1.14 -11.44 -24.28
CA GLY A 24 -0.97 -11.32 -22.82
C GLY A 24 0.15 -12.17 -22.27
N ARG A 25 1.25 -12.35 -23.01
CA ARG A 25 2.40 -13.20 -22.62
C ARG A 25 3.52 -12.37 -22.03
N LEU A 26 4.18 -12.86 -20.98
CA LEU A 26 5.46 -12.33 -20.55
C LEU A 26 6.54 -12.72 -21.56
N VAL A 27 7.22 -11.73 -22.13
CA VAL A 27 8.25 -11.89 -23.18
C VAL A 27 9.66 -11.70 -22.61
N GLY A 28 9.80 -10.85 -21.60
CA GLY A 28 11.05 -10.61 -20.91
C GLY A 28 10.79 -10.05 -19.52
N ALA A 29 11.69 -10.31 -18.58
CA ALA A 29 11.63 -9.72 -17.26
C ALA A 29 13.04 -9.52 -16.72
N ALA A 30 13.25 -8.43 -16.00
CA ALA A 30 14.50 -8.18 -15.29
C ALA A 30 14.25 -7.32 -14.06
N ALA A 31 15.26 -7.27 -13.18
CA ALA A 31 15.25 -6.39 -12.02
C ALA A 31 16.64 -5.79 -11.82
N ALA A 32 16.67 -4.57 -11.29
CA ALA A 32 17.89 -3.88 -10.88
C ALA A 32 17.69 -3.25 -9.49
N PRO A 33 18.76 -3.05 -8.69
CA PRO A 33 18.66 -2.31 -7.43
C PRO A 33 18.05 -0.91 -7.65
N THR A 34 17.13 -0.50 -6.78
CA THR A 34 16.55 0.84 -6.86
C THR A 34 17.56 1.87 -6.37
N THR A 35 17.77 2.91 -7.16
CA THR A 35 18.78 3.95 -6.93
C THR A 35 18.23 5.15 -6.15
N VAL A 36 17.47 4.92 -5.05
CA VAL A 36 16.84 5.99 -4.23
C VAL A 36 17.85 7.00 -3.69
N GLY A 37 19.09 6.57 -3.39
CA GLY A 37 20.15 7.45 -2.90
C GLY A 37 20.79 8.36 -3.96
N THR A 38 20.47 8.16 -5.24
CA THR A 38 20.97 9.00 -6.35
C THR A 38 19.82 9.50 -7.23
N ASP A 39 19.49 8.80 -8.30
CA ASP A 39 18.33 9.06 -9.16
C ASP A 39 17.67 7.74 -9.52
N VAL A 40 16.39 7.56 -9.18
CA VAL A 40 15.65 6.30 -9.42
C VAL A 40 15.56 5.93 -10.91
N LEU A 41 15.74 6.90 -11.80
CA LEU A 41 15.76 6.64 -13.25
C LEU A 41 16.92 5.72 -13.66
N HIS A 42 18.06 5.74 -12.95
CA HIS A 42 19.17 4.84 -13.28
C HIS A 42 18.79 3.37 -13.07
N GLY A 43 18.16 3.04 -11.94
CA GLY A 43 17.66 1.70 -11.66
C GLY A 43 16.54 1.29 -12.62
N LEU A 44 15.64 2.23 -12.96
CA LEU A 44 14.58 1.99 -13.94
C LEU A 44 15.13 1.69 -15.35
N ASP A 45 16.02 2.54 -15.86
CA ASP A 45 16.60 2.36 -17.19
C ASP A 45 17.44 1.08 -17.27
N ALA A 46 18.15 0.72 -16.19
CA ALA A 46 18.89 -0.54 -16.11
C ALA A 46 17.96 -1.78 -16.15
N ALA A 47 16.87 -1.76 -15.36
CA ALA A 47 15.91 -2.86 -15.35
C ALA A 47 15.21 -3.01 -16.71
N VAL A 48 14.79 -1.90 -17.33
CA VAL A 48 14.15 -1.95 -18.65
C VAL A 48 15.11 -2.38 -19.74
N GLY A 49 16.35 -1.87 -19.74
CA GLY A 49 17.38 -2.26 -20.70
C GLY A 49 17.70 -3.76 -20.63
N ALA A 50 17.76 -4.33 -19.42
CA ALA A 50 17.95 -5.77 -19.24
C ALA A 50 16.71 -6.58 -19.67
N ALA A 51 15.50 -6.14 -19.35
CA ALA A 51 14.26 -6.84 -19.70
C ALA A 51 13.97 -6.84 -21.22
N THR A 52 14.51 -5.85 -21.94
CA THR A 52 14.34 -5.68 -23.39
C THR A 52 15.54 -6.18 -24.21
N ALA A 53 16.57 -6.72 -23.56
CA ALA A 53 17.77 -7.20 -24.24
C ALA A 53 17.45 -8.30 -25.25
N GLY A 54 17.88 -8.11 -26.51
CA GLY A 54 17.65 -9.06 -27.59
C GLY A 54 16.27 -8.98 -28.26
N LEU A 55 15.40 -8.06 -27.85
CA LEU A 55 14.12 -7.81 -28.52
C LEU A 55 14.30 -6.84 -29.69
N ALA A 56 13.75 -7.20 -30.85
CA ALA A 56 13.85 -6.39 -32.07
C ALA A 56 12.86 -5.20 -32.05
N GLY A 57 13.37 -4.01 -31.72
CA GLY A 57 12.86 -2.71 -32.20
C GLY A 57 11.80 -1.96 -31.37
N GLY A 58 11.86 -0.62 -31.46
CA GLY A 58 10.77 0.32 -31.21
C GLY A 58 10.78 1.07 -29.86
N ASP A 59 10.25 2.31 -29.86
CA ASP A 59 9.88 3.05 -28.65
C ASP A 59 8.68 2.34 -28.00
N LEU A 60 8.95 1.39 -27.08
CA LEU A 60 7.91 0.65 -26.38
C LEU A 60 7.16 1.58 -25.41
N PRO A 61 5.82 1.49 -25.28
CA PRO A 61 5.08 2.22 -24.26
C PRO A 61 5.46 1.72 -22.86
N TRP A 62 5.75 2.68 -21.95
CA TRP A 62 6.07 2.39 -20.56
C TRP A 62 4.86 2.64 -19.66
N TYR A 63 4.56 1.64 -18.85
CA TYR A 63 3.59 1.67 -17.78
C TYR A 63 4.38 1.54 -16.48
N VAL A 64 4.53 2.64 -15.74
CA VAL A 64 5.38 2.66 -14.54
C VAL A 64 4.55 2.89 -13.29
N CYS A 65 4.76 2.08 -12.25
CA CYS A 65 4.33 2.37 -10.89
C CYS A 65 5.53 2.55 -9.97
N SER A 66 5.31 3.16 -8.80
CA SER A 66 6.40 3.38 -7.83
C SER A 66 5.91 3.29 -6.39
N SER A 67 6.78 2.72 -5.55
CA SER A 67 6.73 2.75 -4.08
C SER A 67 8.06 3.21 -3.48
N ALA A 68 9.05 3.53 -4.31
CA ALA A 68 10.30 4.17 -3.87
C ALA A 68 10.00 5.49 -3.14
N GLY A 69 10.79 5.77 -2.09
CA GLY A 69 10.58 6.92 -1.20
C GLY A 69 9.86 6.61 0.12
N GLY A 70 9.37 5.38 0.29
CA GLY A 70 8.72 4.91 1.52
C GLY A 70 7.19 5.06 1.49
N GLY A 71 6.52 4.46 2.48
CA GLY A 71 5.06 4.57 2.62
C GLY A 71 4.61 6.00 2.95
N LEU A 72 3.49 6.42 2.38
CA LEU A 72 2.92 7.75 2.58
C LEU A 72 2.66 8.04 4.06
N ARG A 73 3.32 9.05 4.64
CA ARG A 73 3.06 9.49 6.02
C ARG A 73 1.92 10.50 6.03
N LEU A 74 0.76 10.12 6.55
CA LEU A 74 -0.42 10.97 6.62
C LEU A 74 -0.64 11.49 8.04
N ALA A 75 -0.93 12.78 8.17
CA ALA A 75 -1.52 13.33 9.39
C ALA A 75 -3.00 13.62 9.15
N VAL A 76 -3.86 13.33 10.13
CA VAL A 76 -5.29 13.60 10.08
C VAL A 76 -5.64 14.66 11.12
N VAL A 77 -6.37 15.69 10.72
CA VAL A 77 -6.94 16.69 11.63
C VAL A 77 -8.44 16.72 11.43
N GLY A 78 -9.19 16.29 12.45
CA GLY A 78 -10.65 16.29 12.46
C GLY A 78 -11.27 17.43 13.26
N TYR A 79 -12.61 17.52 13.21
CA TYR A 79 -13.42 18.36 14.09
C TYR A 79 -13.54 17.74 15.48
N GLU A 80 -14.01 16.49 15.54
CA GLU A 80 -14.29 15.74 16.77
C GLU A 80 -13.49 14.42 16.79
N PRO A 81 -12.78 14.09 17.90
CA PRO A 81 -11.92 12.90 18.00
C PRO A 81 -12.59 11.59 17.60
N LEU A 82 -13.76 11.28 18.15
CA LEU A 82 -14.37 9.96 18.01
C LEU A 82 -15.18 9.80 16.72
N VAL A 83 -15.37 10.88 15.96
CA VAL A 83 -16.24 10.91 14.79
C VAL A 83 -15.42 11.26 13.54
N THR A 84 -15.18 12.54 13.30
CA THR A 84 -14.54 13.00 12.06
C THR A 84 -13.04 12.69 12.01
N ALA A 85 -12.31 12.77 13.13
CA ALA A 85 -10.89 12.40 13.14
C ALA A 85 -10.71 10.90 12.91
N GLN A 86 -11.58 10.08 13.52
CA GLN A 86 -11.58 8.64 13.28
C GLN A 86 -12.00 8.29 11.85
N ALA A 87 -12.99 8.99 11.28
CA ALA A 87 -13.36 8.84 9.87
C ALA A 87 -12.16 9.16 8.95
N GLY A 88 -11.49 10.29 9.16
CA GLY A 88 -10.29 10.65 8.43
C GLY A 88 -9.15 9.64 8.59
N ARG A 89 -8.95 9.10 9.80
CA ARG A 89 -7.97 8.03 10.06
C ARG A 89 -8.29 6.78 9.22
N ARG A 90 -9.56 6.36 9.18
CA ARG A 90 -10.00 5.21 8.37
C ARG A 90 -9.81 5.46 6.87
N VAL A 91 -10.13 6.65 6.39
CA VAL A 91 -9.86 7.06 4.99
C VAL A 91 -8.37 7.00 4.67
N GLY A 92 -7.52 7.50 5.57
CA GLY A 92 -6.07 7.45 5.42
C GLY A 92 -5.53 6.02 5.32
N LEU A 93 -5.94 5.15 6.24
CA LEU A 93 -5.50 3.76 6.25
C LEU A 93 -6.02 2.99 5.02
N SER A 94 -7.28 3.21 4.62
CA SER A 94 -7.84 2.63 3.40
C SER A 94 -7.26 3.22 2.10
N ALA A 95 -6.57 4.36 2.17
CA ALA A 95 -5.71 4.87 1.09
C ALA A 95 -4.30 4.23 1.10
N GLY A 96 -4.00 3.35 2.05
CA GLY A 96 -2.67 2.74 2.25
C GLY A 96 -1.64 3.69 2.87
N ALA A 97 -2.07 4.73 3.58
CA ALA A 97 -1.17 5.64 4.25
C ALA A 97 -0.80 5.16 5.67
N ASN A 98 0.44 5.40 6.08
CA ASN A 98 0.85 5.32 7.48
C ASN A 98 0.35 6.57 8.21
N VAL A 99 -0.66 6.43 9.07
CA VAL A 99 -1.19 7.56 9.85
C VAL A 99 -0.28 7.87 11.03
N VAL A 100 0.61 8.83 10.85
CA VAL A 100 1.66 9.20 11.82
C VAL A 100 1.21 10.20 12.87
N HIS A 101 0.05 10.84 12.67
CA HIS A 101 -0.51 11.81 13.60
C HIS A 101 -2.03 11.93 13.42
N VAL A 102 -2.76 12.01 14.54
CA VAL A 102 -4.19 12.31 14.55
C VAL A 102 -4.44 13.39 15.59
N ALA A 103 -5.09 14.47 15.15
CA ALA A 103 -5.56 15.55 16.01
C ALA A 103 -7.04 15.83 15.75
N ALA A 104 -7.69 16.49 16.69
CA ALA A 104 -9.07 16.93 16.54
C ALA A 104 -9.29 18.27 17.24
N GLY A 105 -10.36 18.97 16.87
CA GLY A 105 -10.69 20.28 17.38
C GLY A 105 -9.84 21.39 16.77
N ARG A 106 -9.88 22.56 17.40
CA ARG A 106 -9.14 23.75 16.95
C ARG A 106 -7.65 23.61 17.27
N LEU A 107 -6.81 23.58 16.25
CA LEU A 107 -5.35 23.48 16.38
C LEU A 107 -4.78 24.67 17.16
N GLY A 108 -4.14 24.40 18.29
CA GLY A 108 -3.34 25.33 19.08
C GLY A 108 -1.91 25.49 18.56
N ARG A 109 -1.04 26.12 19.36
CA ARG A 109 0.40 26.22 19.03
C ARG A 109 1.10 24.87 19.25
N ALA A 110 0.74 24.18 20.34
CA ALA A 110 1.27 22.86 20.68
C ALA A 110 0.91 21.82 19.61
N ASP A 111 -0.34 21.80 19.14
CA ASP A 111 -0.78 20.84 18.12
C ASP A 111 -0.05 21.05 16.79
N LEU A 112 0.16 22.31 16.37
CA LEU A 112 0.98 22.59 15.19
C LEU A 112 2.44 22.17 15.36
N ALA A 113 2.99 22.23 16.57
CA ALA A 113 4.35 21.74 16.84
C ALA A 113 4.40 20.21 16.77
N ALA A 114 3.42 19.52 17.37
CA ALA A 114 3.29 18.07 17.31
C ALA A 114 3.10 17.57 15.86
N LEU A 115 2.25 18.24 15.08
CA LEU A 115 2.03 17.96 13.67
C LEU A 115 3.33 18.08 12.86
N ARG A 116 4.17 19.10 13.12
CA ARG A 116 5.50 19.21 12.48
C ARG A 116 6.45 18.11 12.92
N ALA A 117 6.47 17.80 14.21
CA ALA A 117 7.36 16.78 14.78
C ALA A 117 7.07 15.40 14.19
N ALA A 118 5.81 15.10 13.87
CA ALA A 118 5.41 13.87 13.20
C ALA A 118 5.91 13.75 11.75
N ARG A 119 6.41 14.83 11.13
CA ARG A 119 6.93 14.87 9.76
C ARG A 119 6.00 14.17 8.74
N PRO A 120 4.74 14.61 8.60
CA PRO A 120 3.84 14.06 7.59
C PRO A 120 4.28 14.48 6.17
N ASP A 121 3.99 13.63 5.20
CA ASP A 121 4.10 13.92 3.76
C ASP A 121 2.83 14.57 3.22
N VAL A 122 1.68 14.30 3.84
CA VAL A 122 0.36 14.89 3.52
C VAL A 122 -0.44 15.15 4.80
N VAL A 123 -1.22 16.22 4.84
CA VAL A 123 -2.21 16.48 5.90
C VAL A 123 -3.62 16.33 5.32
N LEU A 124 -4.44 15.46 5.92
CA LEU A 124 -5.87 15.35 5.64
C LEU A 124 -6.65 16.21 6.65
N LEU A 125 -7.25 17.29 6.17
CA LEU A 125 -8.20 18.11 6.92
C LEU A 125 -9.61 17.60 6.67
N VAL A 126 -10.26 17.15 7.73
CA VAL A 126 -11.66 16.68 7.74
C VAL A 126 -12.41 17.37 8.87
N GLY A 127 -13.73 17.39 8.82
CA GLY A 127 -14.52 18.00 9.88
C GLY A 127 -15.73 18.74 9.36
N GLY A 128 -16.74 18.82 10.22
CA GLY A 128 -18.09 19.25 9.85
C GLY A 128 -18.79 18.22 8.96
N THR A 129 -20.07 17.97 9.22
CA THR A 129 -20.96 17.44 8.18
C THR A 129 -21.23 18.53 7.16
N ASP A 130 -21.73 18.19 5.98
CA ASP A 130 -22.19 19.19 5.02
C ASP A 130 -23.44 19.89 5.60
N GLY A 131 -23.45 21.24 5.57
CA GLY A 131 -24.44 22.04 6.30
C GLY A 131 -24.25 22.09 7.82
N GLY A 132 -23.17 21.52 8.35
CA GLY A 132 -22.86 21.47 9.80
C GLY A 132 -21.81 22.49 10.25
N ASP A 133 -21.00 22.12 11.25
CA ASP A 133 -19.90 22.97 11.75
C ASP A 133 -18.93 23.34 10.62
N ALA A 134 -18.70 24.64 10.46
CA ALA A 134 -17.68 25.18 9.55
C ALA A 134 -16.52 25.83 10.31
N ASP A 135 -16.74 26.19 11.57
CA ASP A 135 -15.85 27.00 12.39
C ASP A 135 -14.49 26.34 12.62
N THR A 136 -14.48 25.06 12.98
CA THR A 136 -13.25 24.37 13.35
C THR A 136 -12.38 24.12 12.13
N LEU A 137 -13.00 23.72 11.02
CA LEU A 137 -12.32 23.52 9.74
C LEU A 137 -11.72 24.84 9.24
N THR A 138 -12.49 25.92 9.32
CA THR A 138 -12.06 27.28 8.95
C THR A 138 -10.89 27.76 9.79
N HIS A 139 -10.96 27.58 11.11
CA HIS A 139 -9.86 27.90 12.03
C HIS A 139 -8.60 27.11 11.66
N ASN A 140 -8.70 25.80 11.48
CA ASN A 140 -7.54 24.93 11.20
C ASN A 140 -6.88 25.26 9.86
N ALA A 141 -7.66 25.44 8.79
CA ALA A 141 -7.15 25.83 7.48
C ALA A 141 -6.44 27.20 7.54
N THR A 142 -7.07 28.19 8.18
CA THR A 142 -6.47 29.53 8.36
C THR A 142 -5.18 29.48 9.17
N ARG A 143 -5.11 28.62 10.20
CA ARG A 143 -3.92 28.46 11.02
C ARG A 143 -2.76 27.83 10.25
N LEU A 144 -3.03 26.87 9.37
CA LEU A 144 -2.01 26.30 8.47
C LEU A 144 -1.52 27.33 7.45
N ALA A 145 -2.44 28.11 6.85
CA ALA A 145 -2.10 29.20 5.94
C ALA A 145 -1.17 30.23 6.62
N ARG A 146 -1.55 30.74 7.79
CA ARG A 146 -0.73 31.69 8.58
C ARG A 146 0.62 31.12 9.00
N ALA A 147 0.68 29.82 9.26
CA ALA A 147 1.90 29.11 9.62
C ALA A 147 2.83 28.83 8.44
N ARG A 148 2.47 29.27 7.21
CA ARG A 148 3.20 29.02 5.95
C ARG A 148 3.53 27.55 5.78
N TRP A 149 2.52 26.70 6.01
CA TRP A 149 2.65 25.27 5.92
C TRP A 149 3.10 24.83 4.51
N ARG A 150 4.10 23.96 4.42
CA ARG A 150 4.69 23.54 3.13
C ARG A 150 4.29 22.13 2.70
N VAL A 151 3.76 21.33 3.62
CA VAL A 151 3.33 19.97 3.33
C VAL A 151 1.95 20.04 2.66
N PRO A 152 1.70 19.31 1.56
CA PRO A 152 0.41 19.30 0.89
C PRO A 152 -0.78 18.97 1.81
N VAL A 153 -1.92 19.60 1.55
CA VAL A 153 -3.16 19.44 2.31
C VAL A 153 -4.26 18.87 1.42
N VAL A 154 -4.88 17.77 1.84
CA VAL A 154 -6.15 17.30 1.28
C VAL A 154 -7.28 17.87 2.14
N LEU A 155 -8.17 18.66 1.54
CA LEU A 155 -9.29 19.29 2.22
C LEU A 155 -10.59 18.54 1.89
N ALA A 156 -11.07 17.75 2.84
CA ALA A 156 -12.18 16.81 2.69
C ALA A 156 -13.21 16.95 3.83
N GLY A 157 -13.54 18.19 4.19
CA GLY A 157 -14.55 18.54 5.20
C GLY A 157 -15.74 19.28 4.59
N ASN A 158 -16.51 19.95 5.46
CA ASN A 158 -17.76 20.66 5.14
C ASN A 158 -17.74 21.36 3.76
N ALA A 159 -18.65 20.94 2.89
CA ALA A 159 -18.75 21.40 1.51
C ALA A 159 -18.96 22.92 1.38
N ASP A 160 -19.67 23.55 2.32
CA ASP A 160 -20.07 24.96 2.24
C ASP A 160 -18.87 25.91 2.28
N VAL A 161 -17.83 25.54 3.04
CA VAL A 161 -16.61 26.36 3.21
C VAL A 161 -15.41 25.82 2.44
N ARG A 162 -15.49 24.60 1.88
CA ARG A 162 -14.36 23.94 1.22
C ARG A 162 -13.72 24.79 0.11
N GLY A 163 -14.55 25.43 -0.72
CA GLY A 163 -14.08 26.27 -1.83
C GLY A 163 -13.28 27.48 -1.34
N GLU A 164 -13.83 28.21 -0.36
CA GLU A 164 -13.17 29.39 0.23
C GLU A 164 -11.87 29.01 0.94
N LEU A 165 -11.87 27.95 1.75
CA LEU A 165 -10.68 27.51 2.48
C LEU A 165 -9.58 26.99 1.54
N GLY A 166 -9.95 26.37 0.43
CA GLY A 166 -9.02 26.01 -0.64
C GLY A 166 -8.31 27.25 -1.22
N ALA A 167 -9.05 28.35 -1.45
CA ALA A 167 -8.47 29.60 -1.91
C ALA A 167 -7.54 30.23 -0.86
N VAL A 168 -7.93 30.22 0.43
CA VAL A 168 -7.11 30.72 1.55
C VAL A 168 -5.77 29.99 1.65
N LEU A 169 -5.79 28.65 1.59
CA LEU A 169 -4.58 27.83 1.63
C LEU A 169 -3.69 28.08 0.40
N SER A 170 -4.29 28.11 -0.79
CA SER A 170 -3.57 28.35 -2.05
C SER A 170 -2.90 29.72 -2.07
N ALA A 171 -3.60 30.78 -1.64
CA ALA A 171 -3.06 32.14 -1.58
C ALA A 171 -1.87 32.27 -0.62
N ALA A 172 -1.82 31.43 0.42
CA ALA A 172 -0.69 31.35 1.35
C ALA A 172 0.47 30.46 0.84
N GLY A 173 0.36 29.88 -0.37
CA GLY A 173 1.35 28.99 -0.96
C GLY A 173 1.33 27.56 -0.40
N VAL A 174 0.26 27.17 0.29
CA VAL A 174 0.07 25.79 0.76
C VAL A 174 -0.50 24.96 -0.41
N PRO A 175 0.18 23.89 -0.86
CA PRO A 175 -0.38 23.01 -1.88
C PRO A 175 -1.65 22.35 -1.34
N VAL A 176 -2.78 22.55 -2.00
CA VAL A 176 -4.08 22.03 -1.55
C VAL A 176 -4.80 21.27 -2.65
N THR A 177 -5.45 20.18 -2.27
CA THR A 177 -6.32 19.39 -3.13
C THR A 177 -7.65 19.22 -2.43
N ALA A 178 -8.72 19.71 -3.03
CA ALA A 178 -10.06 19.57 -2.49
C ALA A 178 -10.61 18.17 -2.82
N ALA A 179 -11.37 17.60 -1.89
CA ALA A 179 -12.12 16.38 -2.07
C ALA A 179 -13.50 16.50 -1.43
N ASP A 180 -14.42 15.62 -1.79
CA ASP A 180 -15.72 15.54 -1.14
C ASP A 180 -15.54 15.20 0.35
N ASN A 181 -16.52 15.62 1.15
CA ASN A 181 -16.48 15.40 2.58
C ASN A 181 -16.37 13.90 2.89
N VAL A 182 -15.47 13.51 3.79
CA VAL A 182 -15.34 12.11 4.22
C VAL A 182 -16.54 11.64 5.04
N LEU A 183 -17.22 12.57 5.71
CA LEU A 183 -18.36 12.31 6.58
C LEU A 183 -19.43 13.39 6.35
N PRO A 184 -20.10 13.42 5.17
CA PRO A 184 -21.05 14.46 4.80
C PRO A 184 -22.26 14.48 5.73
N ARG A 185 -22.63 13.34 6.32
CA ARG A 185 -23.69 13.21 7.32
C ARG A 185 -23.22 12.27 8.43
N ILE A 186 -23.74 12.45 9.65
CA ILE A 186 -23.42 11.57 10.77
C ILE A 186 -23.73 10.11 10.39
N GLY A 187 -22.75 9.23 10.60
CA GLY A 187 -22.84 7.82 10.24
C GLY A 187 -22.46 7.51 8.79
N VAL A 188 -22.60 8.43 7.84
CA VAL A 188 -22.35 8.14 6.42
C VAL A 188 -20.91 8.45 6.04
N LEU A 189 -20.10 7.40 5.80
CA LEU A 189 -18.70 7.54 5.37
C LEU A 189 -18.59 7.50 3.83
N THR A 190 -17.97 8.52 3.24
CA THR A 190 -17.73 8.62 1.77
C THR A 190 -16.24 8.74 1.48
N PRO A 191 -15.49 7.62 1.50
CA PRO A 191 -14.03 7.65 1.44
C PRO A 191 -13.46 7.88 0.04
N GLY A 192 -14.24 7.67 -1.03
CA GLY A 192 -13.76 7.61 -2.41
C GLY A 192 -12.97 8.83 -2.86
N SER A 193 -13.58 10.02 -2.74
CA SER A 193 -13.00 11.30 -3.19
C SER A 193 -11.71 11.63 -2.44
N ALA A 194 -11.73 11.53 -1.10
CA ALA A 194 -10.56 11.78 -0.28
C ALA A 194 -9.43 10.77 -0.52
N ARG A 195 -9.72 9.48 -0.71
CA ARG A 195 -8.72 8.46 -1.07
C ARG A 195 -8.04 8.80 -2.40
N ALA A 196 -8.82 9.19 -3.41
CA ALA A 196 -8.30 9.60 -4.70
C ALA A 196 -7.38 10.83 -4.58
N ALA A 197 -7.81 11.85 -3.83
CA ALA A 197 -7.00 13.04 -3.58
C ALA A 197 -5.70 12.73 -2.82
N ILE A 198 -5.75 11.88 -1.79
CA ILE A 198 -4.55 11.44 -1.05
C ILE A 198 -3.56 10.76 -2.00
N ARG A 199 -4.03 9.85 -2.85
CA ARG A 199 -3.21 9.15 -3.85
C ARG A 199 -2.64 10.11 -4.89
N GLU A 200 -3.44 11.05 -5.41
CA GLU A 200 -2.99 12.07 -6.35
C GLU A 200 -1.87 12.93 -5.75
N VAL A 201 -2.07 13.41 -4.52
CA VAL A 201 -1.08 14.21 -3.82
C VAL A 201 0.20 13.42 -3.57
N PHE A 202 0.09 12.15 -3.18
CA PHE A 202 1.24 11.25 -3.02
C PHE A 202 2.03 11.10 -4.32
N LEU A 203 1.34 10.83 -5.43
CA LEU A 203 1.98 10.68 -6.75
C LEU A 203 2.65 11.98 -7.20
N ARG A 204 1.97 13.12 -7.08
CA ARG A 204 2.50 14.41 -7.56
C ARG A 204 3.63 14.95 -6.71
N HIS A 205 3.50 14.91 -5.38
CA HIS A 205 4.38 15.65 -4.47
C HIS A 205 5.42 14.79 -3.78
N VAL A 206 5.13 13.50 -3.58
CA VAL A 206 6.04 12.59 -2.86
C VAL A 206 6.85 11.77 -3.85
N ILE A 207 6.18 11.01 -4.73
CA ILE A 207 6.84 10.18 -5.75
C ILE A 207 7.41 11.06 -6.88
N GLY A 208 6.57 11.92 -7.46
CA GLY A 208 6.97 12.85 -8.52
C GLY A 208 7.76 14.07 -8.03
N GLY A 209 7.99 14.18 -6.72
CA GLY A 209 8.76 15.25 -6.12
C GLY A 209 10.26 15.17 -6.42
N LYS A 210 10.99 16.23 -6.11
CA LYS A 210 12.44 16.36 -6.38
C LYS A 210 13.34 15.38 -5.59
N LYS A 211 12.76 14.53 -4.73
CA LYS A 211 13.51 13.63 -3.84
C LYS A 211 13.96 12.35 -4.54
N LEU A 212 13.20 11.86 -5.52
CA LEU A 212 13.49 10.58 -6.19
C LEU A 212 14.22 10.74 -7.51
N SER A 213 13.97 11.82 -8.24
CA SER A 213 14.66 12.14 -9.49
C SER A 213 14.89 13.64 -9.62
N ARG A 214 15.99 14.03 -10.27
CA ARG A 214 16.36 15.44 -10.46
C ARG A 214 15.53 16.15 -11.53
N GLY A 215 14.88 15.40 -12.42
CA GLY A 215 14.10 15.91 -13.55
C GLY A 215 12.64 15.49 -13.56
N GLY A 216 11.84 16.06 -14.46
CA GLY A 216 10.41 15.75 -14.60
C GLY A 216 10.10 14.43 -15.31
N ARG A 217 11.10 13.70 -15.82
CA ARG A 217 10.87 12.44 -16.57
C ARG A 217 10.18 11.40 -15.71
N PHE A 218 10.68 11.18 -14.49
CA PHE A 218 10.11 10.17 -13.60
C PHE A 218 8.63 10.46 -13.28
N ALA A 219 8.32 11.72 -12.92
CA ALA A 219 6.96 12.15 -12.65
C ALA A 219 6.01 11.99 -13.85
N ARG A 220 6.51 12.06 -15.10
CA ARG A 220 5.72 11.80 -16.31
C ARG A 220 5.52 10.32 -16.61
N LEU A 221 6.45 9.47 -16.19
CA LEU A 221 6.38 8.02 -16.42
C LEU A 221 5.48 7.32 -15.42
N VAL A 222 5.51 7.73 -14.15
CA VAL A 222 4.75 7.08 -13.08
C VAL A 222 3.25 7.34 -13.23
N ARG A 223 2.49 6.28 -13.44
CA ARG A 223 1.02 6.29 -13.59
C ARG A 223 0.28 5.95 -12.30
N ALA A 224 0.91 5.19 -11.41
CA ALA A 224 0.29 4.70 -10.18
C ALA A 224 1.29 4.47 -9.06
N ALA A 225 0.80 4.38 -7.81
CA ALA A 225 1.60 3.83 -6.74
C ALA A 225 1.64 2.30 -6.90
N THR A 226 2.75 1.64 -6.55
CA THR A 226 2.86 0.18 -6.68
C THR A 226 1.71 -0.55 -5.97
N PRO A 227 1.34 -0.20 -4.73
CA PRO A 227 0.27 -0.91 -4.04
C PRO A 227 -1.08 -0.74 -4.72
N ASP A 228 -1.30 0.34 -5.47
CA ASP A 228 -2.54 0.53 -6.19
C ASP A 228 -2.57 -0.30 -7.49
N ALA A 229 -1.45 -0.34 -8.21
CA ALA A 229 -1.31 -1.20 -9.37
C ALA A 229 -1.48 -2.68 -8.98
N VAL A 230 -0.86 -3.12 -7.89
CA VAL A 230 -1.04 -4.49 -7.37
C VAL A 230 -2.49 -4.76 -7.01
N LEU A 231 -3.17 -3.86 -6.28
CA LEU A 231 -4.60 -4.04 -5.96
C LEU A 231 -5.46 -4.17 -7.22
N THR A 232 -5.23 -3.35 -8.25
CA THR A 232 -5.93 -3.50 -9.53
C THR A 232 -5.61 -4.83 -10.21
N GLY A 233 -4.38 -5.32 -10.14
CA GLY A 233 -4.03 -6.66 -10.65
C GLY A 233 -4.74 -7.78 -9.88
N VAL A 234 -4.85 -7.65 -8.56
CA VAL A 234 -5.59 -8.57 -7.68
C VAL A 234 -7.08 -8.60 -8.05
N GLU A 235 -7.70 -7.45 -8.32
CA GLU A 235 -9.08 -7.36 -8.81
C GLU A 235 -9.26 -8.11 -10.14
N VAL A 236 -8.40 -7.84 -11.13
CA VAL A 236 -8.45 -8.52 -12.43
C VAL A 236 -8.27 -10.03 -12.29
N LEU A 237 -7.37 -10.48 -11.41
CA LEU A 237 -7.18 -11.89 -11.14
C LEU A 237 -8.43 -12.52 -10.49
N ALA A 238 -9.08 -11.83 -9.54
CA ALA A 238 -10.28 -12.32 -8.88
C ALA A 238 -11.43 -12.50 -9.87
N ASP A 239 -11.65 -11.50 -10.71
CA ASP A 239 -12.66 -11.54 -11.77
C ASP A 239 -12.37 -12.69 -12.75
N ALA A 240 -11.10 -12.87 -13.12
CA ALA A 240 -10.68 -13.92 -14.02
C ALA A 240 -10.85 -15.34 -13.44
N LEU A 241 -10.69 -15.51 -12.12
CA LEU A 241 -10.82 -16.80 -11.43
C LEU A 241 -12.25 -17.09 -10.96
N GLY A 242 -13.11 -16.08 -10.84
CA GLY A 242 -14.47 -16.25 -10.34
C GLY A 242 -14.52 -16.60 -8.85
N GLY A 243 -13.72 -15.93 -8.03
CA GLY A 243 -13.80 -16.12 -6.58
C GLY A 243 -12.83 -15.29 -5.76
N ASP A 244 -13.06 -15.36 -4.45
CA ASP A 244 -12.32 -14.61 -3.45
C ASP A 244 -10.86 -14.98 -3.42
N LEU A 245 -10.01 -13.97 -3.31
CA LEU A 245 -8.57 -14.15 -3.22
C LEU A 245 -7.94 -13.17 -2.26
N ALA A 246 -6.83 -13.61 -1.68
CA ALA A 246 -5.96 -12.77 -0.86
C ALA A 246 -4.53 -12.84 -1.39
N VAL A 247 -3.80 -11.74 -1.21
CA VAL A 247 -2.38 -11.65 -1.55
C VAL A 247 -1.62 -11.13 -0.35
N VAL A 248 -0.48 -11.74 -0.05
CA VAL A 248 0.51 -11.22 0.89
C VAL A 248 1.79 -10.93 0.11
N ASP A 249 2.14 -9.65 -0.02
CA ASP A 249 3.35 -9.16 -0.68
C ASP A 249 4.38 -8.74 0.37
N VAL A 250 5.41 -9.58 0.57
CA VAL A 250 6.44 -9.35 1.58
C VAL A 250 7.61 -8.59 0.95
N GLY A 251 7.64 -7.28 1.19
CA GLY A 251 8.65 -6.36 0.67
C GLY A 251 9.82 -6.11 1.62
N GLY A 252 10.78 -5.31 1.14
CA GLY A 252 11.94 -4.91 1.96
C GLY A 252 11.58 -3.90 3.07
N ALA A 253 10.56 -3.06 2.86
CA ALA A 253 10.15 -2.03 3.80
C ALA A 253 8.76 -2.28 4.40
N THR A 254 7.85 -2.86 3.64
CA THR A 254 6.45 -3.10 4.04
C THR A 254 6.05 -4.53 3.72
N THR A 255 5.01 -5.01 4.39
CA THR A 255 4.26 -6.19 3.99
C THR A 255 2.85 -5.73 3.68
N ASP A 256 2.45 -5.91 2.43
CA ASP A 256 1.15 -5.46 1.96
C ASP A 256 0.22 -6.67 1.89
N VAL A 257 -1.01 -6.52 2.38
CA VAL A 257 -2.04 -7.55 2.29
C VAL A 257 -3.21 -7.01 1.49
N TYR A 258 -3.61 -7.75 0.47
CA TYR A 258 -4.74 -7.44 -0.39
C TYR A 258 -5.79 -8.53 -0.23
N SER A 259 -7.07 -8.17 -0.24
CA SER A 259 -8.08 -9.16 -0.55
C SER A 259 -9.28 -8.58 -1.27
N VAL A 260 -9.79 -9.41 -2.18
CA VAL A 260 -11.02 -9.23 -2.93
C VAL A 260 -11.96 -10.32 -2.47
N LEU A 261 -13.04 -9.91 -1.81
CA LEU A 261 -14.04 -10.76 -1.19
C LEU A 261 -15.38 -10.46 -1.84
N THR A 262 -16.05 -11.51 -2.34
CA THR A 262 -17.39 -11.39 -2.89
C THR A 262 -18.33 -11.02 -1.74
N PRO A 263 -19.07 -9.90 -1.83
CA PRO A 263 -20.03 -9.54 -0.79
C PRO A 263 -21.06 -10.65 -0.61
N ASP A 264 -21.25 -11.14 0.62
CA ASP A 264 -22.32 -12.08 0.91
C ASP A 264 -23.66 -11.33 0.91
N GLU A 265 -24.56 -11.67 -0.01
CA GLU A 265 -25.91 -11.09 -0.08
C GLU A 265 -26.71 -11.33 1.23
N ARG A 266 -26.30 -12.32 2.04
CA ARG A 266 -26.94 -12.69 3.31
C ARG A 266 -26.56 -11.80 4.49
N ASP A 267 -25.54 -10.95 4.38
CA ASP A 267 -25.13 -9.96 5.40
C ASP A 267 -26.05 -8.70 5.45
N SER A 268 -27.34 -8.93 5.18
CA SER A 268 -28.42 -7.95 5.20
C SER A 268 -29.12 -7.95 6.57
N GLY A 269 -28.53 -7.32 7.61
CA GLY A 269 -29.10 -7.34 8.97
C GLY A 269 -28.85 -6.09 9.84
N PRO A 270 -29.60 -5.94 10.96
CA PRO A 270 -29.42 -4.84 11.92
C PRO A 270 -28.11 -5.03 12.71
N GLY A 271 -27.15 -4.12 12.52
CA GLY A 271 -25.79 -4.25 13.06
C GLY A 271 -24.69 -3.90 12.06
N GLN A 272 -25.04 -3.59 10.81
CA GLN A 272 -24.10 -3.06 9.83
C GLN A 272 -23.28 -1.90 10.39
N GLU A 273 -21.97 -1.92 10.14
CA GLU A 273 -21.21 -0.68 10.13
C GLU A 273 -21.86 0.25 9.12
N VAL A 274 -22.15 1.49 9.53
CA VAL A 274 -22.82 2.51 8.70
C VAL A 274 -22.03 2.87 7.41
N ALA A 275 -20.86 2.25 7.21
CA ALA A 275 -19.98 2.38 6.05
C ALA A 275 -19.89 1.14 5.13
N GLY A 276 -20.49 0.00 5.50
CA GLY A 276 -20.40 -1.28 4.77
C GLY A 276 -19.01 -1.93 4.80
N THR A 277 -18.95 -3.24 4.55
CA THR A 277 -17.69 -3.99 4.37
C THR A 277 -17.11 -3.69 2.99
N LEU A 278 -15.82 -3.34 2.91
CA LEU A 278 -15.19 -3.11 1.62
C LEU A 278 -14.99 -4.45 0.89
N TRP A 279 -15.61 -4.61 -0.29
CA TRP A 279 -15.42 -5.80 -1.15
C TRP A 279 -13.94 -6.01 -1.54
N ARG A 280 -13.21 -4.90 -1.68
CA ARG A 280 -11.76 -4.86 -1.90
C ARG A 280 -11.09 -4.08 -0.78
N ALA A 281 -10.04 -4.63 -0.19
CA ALA A 281 -9.21 -3.83 0.68
C ALA A 281 -7.74 -4.19 0.58
N ARG A 282 -6.96 -3.24 1.08
CA ARG A 282 -5.52 -3.32 1.20
C ARG A 282 -5.13 -2.85 2.59
N THR A 283 -4.17 -3.53 3.17
CA THR A 283 -3.42 -3.07 4.33
C THR A 283 -1.94 -2.96 3.95
N VAL A 284 -1.28 -1.90 4.40
CA VAL A 284 0.16 -1.66 4.19
C VAL A 284 0.82 -1.62 5.56
N GLU A 285 1.57 -2.65 5.92
CA GLU A 285 2.22 -2.78 7.21
C GLU A 285 3.65 -2.23 7.14
N GLY A 286 3.79 -0.92 7.41
CA GLY A 286 5.07 -0.22 7.29
C GLY A 286 6.13 -0.60 8.32
N ASP A 287 5.74 -1.29 9.40
CA ASP A 287 6.64 -1.85 10.41
C ASP A 287 7.00 -3.32 10.13
N LEU A 288 6.49 -3.93 9.05
CA LEU A 288 6.72 -5.34 8.74
C LEU A 288 7.47 -5.48 7.40
N GLY A 289 8.79 -5.37 7.38
CA GLY A 289 9.57 -5.50 6.15
C GLY A 289 10.83 -6.34 6.33
N MET A 290 11.34 -6.94 5.25
CA MET A 290 12.49 -7.86 5.30
C MET A 290 13.86 -7.18 5.48
N ARG A 291 13.92 -5.85 5.34
CA ARG A 291 15.15 -5.05 5.38
C ARG A 291 14.95 -3.87 6.33
N TRP A 292 14.53 -2.72 5.80
CA TRP A 292 14.35 -1.45 6.53
C TRP A 292 13.56 -1.59 7.83
N SER A 293 12.50 -2.40 7.81
CA SER A 293 11.59 -2.59 8.95
C SER A 293 11.73 -3.96 9.62
N ALA A 294 12.82 -4.70 9.38
CA ALA A 294 13.01 -6.04 9.95
C ALA A 294 12.94 -6.08 11.48
N PRO A 295 13.49 -5.11 12.24
CA PRO A 295 13.32 -5.07 13.69
C PRO A 295 11.85 -4.91 14.12
N GLY A 296 11.04 -4.23 13.29
CA GLY A 296 9.61 -4.08 13.54
C GLY A 296 8.85 -5.41 13.45
N VAL A 297 9.26 -6.30 12.54
CA VAL A 297 8.73 -7.67 12.44
C VAL A 297 8.96 -8.44 13.73
N VAL A 298 10.18 -8.42 14.27
CA VAL A 298 10.52 -9.14 15.51
C VAL A 298 9.73 -8.60 16.69
N ARG A 299 9.64 -7.28 16.83
CA ARG A 299 8.83 -6.64 17.87
C ARG A 299 7.35 -7.05 17.77
N ALA A 300 6.78 -7.01 16.57
CA ALA A 300 5.39 -7.40 16.36
C ALA A 300 5.16 -8.91 16.64
N ALA A 301 6.13 -9.75 16.31
CA ALA A 301 6.09 -11.18 16.62
C ALA A 301 6.12 -11.47 18.12
N VAL A 302 6.88 -10.69 18.91
CA VAL A 302 6.87 -10.76 20.38
C VAL A 302 5.50 -10.36 20.92
N GLU A 303 4.94 -9.25 20.45
CA GLU A 303 3.61 -8.75 20.85
C GLU A 303 2.51 -9.78 20.56
N GLU A 304 2.59 -10.45 19.40
CA GLU A 304 1.66 -11.50 18.96
C GLU A 304 1.97 -12.89 19.53
N ARG A 305 3.01 -13.00 20.38
CA ARG A 305 3.46 -14.24 21.05
C ARG A 305 3.75 -15.38 20.06
N LEU A 306 4.41 -15.06 18.95
CA LEU A 306 4.72 -16.00 17.86
C LEU A 306 6.10 -16.65 17.98
N LEU A 307 6.92 -16.20 18.94
CA LEU A 307 8.31 -16.65 19.11
C LEU A 307 8.44 -17.75 20.16
N ALA A 308 9.35 -18.69 19.91
CA ALA A 308 9.76 -19.66 20.91
C ALA A 308 10.61 -19.01 22.01
N VAL A 309 10.72 -19.68 23.17
CA VAL A 309 11.56 -19.22 24.27
C VAL A 309 13.02 -19.13 23.80
N GLY A 310 13.65 -17.97 24.00
CA GLY A 310 15.04 -17.70 23.60
C GLY A 310 15.23 -17.30 22.14
N GLU A 311 14.20 -17.34 21.30
CA GLU A 311 14.31 -17.01 19.87
C GLU A 311 14.43 -15.50 19.60
N ALA A 312 13.89 -14.68 20.50
CA ALA A 312 13.73 -13.24 20.28
C ALA A 312 15.05 -12.49 20.09
N ASP A 313 16.08 -12.82 20.89
CA ASP A 313 17.36 -12.11 20.87
C ASP A 313 18.14 -12.40 19.58
N ASP A 314 18.16 -13.68 19.15
CA ASP A 314 18.82 -14.11 17.91
C ASP A 314 18.16 -13.46 16.69
N LEU A 315 16.83 -13.45 16.63
CA LEU A 315 16.09 -12.79 15.55
C LEU A 315 16.26 -11.27 15.57
N ALA A 316 16.32 -10.65 16.75
CA ALA A 316 16.55 -9.21 16.88
C ALA A 316 17.94 -8.83 16.34
N ALA A 317 18.97 -9.61 16.65
CA ALA A 317 20.31 -9.41 16.11
C ALA A 317 20.34 -9.57 14.58
N ALA A 318 19.73 -10.64 14.06
CA ALA A 318 19.64 -10.89 12.61
C ALA A 318 18.87 -9.77 11.87
N ALA A 319 17.78 -9.27 12.48
CA ALA A 319 16.98 -8.17 11.94
C ALA A 319 17.73 -6.83 11.95
N ALA A 320 18.54 -6.56 12.99
CA ALA A 320 19.35 -5.35 13.07
C ALA A 320 20.39 -5.28 11.95
N VAL A 321 21.04 -6.41 11.61
CA VAL A 321 21.98 -6.49 10.49
C VAL A 321 21.28 -6.16 9.16
N ARG A 322 20.11 -6.75 8.91
CA ARG A 322 19.31 -6.54 7.68
C ARG A 322 18.76 -5.11 7.55
N ALA A 323 18.51 -4.43 8.68
CA ALA A 323 18.09 -3.04 8.67
C ALA A 323 19.26 -2.07 8.47
N ALA A 324 20.45 -2.41 8.97
CA ALA A 324 21.66 -1.62 8.77
C ALA A 324 22.18 -1.71 7.32
N ASP A 325 22.00 -2.84 6.66
CA ASP A 325 22.32 -3.06 5.26
C ASP A 325 21.12 -3.62 4.47
N PRO A 326 20.31 -2.75 3.82
CA PRO A 326 19.21 -3.20 2.98
C PRO A 326 19.63 -4.03 1.76
N GLY A 327 20.91 -3.98 1.37
CA GLY A 327 21.50 -4.80 0.31
C GLY A 327 21.90 -6.20 0.77
N PHE A 328 21.77 -6.50 2.06
CA PHE A 328 22.13 -7.78 2.65
C PHE A 328 21.46 -8.96 1.94
N LEU A 329 22.28 -9.97 1.64
CA LEU A 329 21.87 -11.27 1.12
C LEU A 329 22.38 -12.37 2.07
N PRO A 330 21.56 -13.41 2.35
CA PRO A 330 21.95 -14.46 3.28
C PRO A 330 23.14 -15.26 2.72
N VAL A 331 24.23 -15.36 3.50
CA VAL A 331 25.47 -16.01 3.05
C VAL A 331 25.57 -17.47 3.52
N ASP A 332 24.95 -17.81 4.64
CA ASP A 332 24.98 -19.15 5.23
C ASP A 332 23.58 -19.69 5.57
N ASP A 333 23.51 -20.91 6.14
CA ASP A 333 22.25 -21.56 6.47
C ASP A 333 21.53 -20.90 7.66
N ALA A 334 22.27 -20.32 8.60
CA ALA A 334 21.71 -19.60 9.73
C ALA A 334 21.00 -18.33 9.25
N ASP A 335 21.63 -17.60 8.32
CA ASP A 335 21.04 -16.44 7.67
C ASP A 335 19.81 -16.77 6.84
N ARG A 336 19.86 -17.88 6.09
CA ARG A 336 18.70 -18.37 5.34
C ARG A 336 17.56 -18.77 6.28
N ALA A 337 17.86 -19.41 7.41
CA ALA A 337 16.86 -19.75 8.43
C ALA A 337 16.23 -18.50 9.05
N ALA A 338 17.04 -17.51 9.44
CA ALA A 338 16.56 -16.24 9.96
C ALA A 338 15.72 -15.48 8.91
N GLU A 339 16.12 -15.48 7.65
CA GLU A 339 15.38 -14.83 6.57
C GLU A 339 14.00 -15.46 6.36
N ARG A 340 13.92 -16.80 6.32
CA ARG A 340 12.63 -17.51 6.27
C ARG A 340 11.76 -17.23 7.48
N ARG A 341 12.37 -17.22 8.67
CA ARG A 341 11.63 -17.00 9.91
C ARG A 341 11.05 -15.59 9.97
N ILE A 342 11.83 -14.57 9.63
CA ILE A 342 11.36 -13.18 9.56
C ILE A 342 10.26 -13.04 8.49
N ALA A 343 10.40 -13.67 7.32
CA ALA A 343 9.38 -13.62 6.27
C ALA A 343 8.06 -14.25 6.71
N GLY A 344 8.11 -15.43 7.34
CA GLY A 344 6.94 -16.08 7.91
C GLY A 344 6.24 -15.21 8.95
N LEU A 345 6.99 -14.62 9.87
CA LEU A 345 6.44 -13.72 10.89
C LEU A 345 5.82 -12.46 10.29
N ALA A 346 6.47 -11.83 9.32
CA ALA A 346 5.96 -10.65 8.64
C ALA A 346 4.62 -10.96 7.95
N ALA A 347 4.55 -12.06 7.19
CA ALA A 347 3.36 -12.50 6.51
C ALA A 347 2.22 -12.85 7.48
N THR A 348 2.49 -13.62 8.54
CA THR A 348 1.49 -14.01 9.54
C THR A 348 0.92 -12.80 10.28
N VAL A 349 1.79 -11.90 10.78
CA VAL A 349 1.33 -10.72 11.51
C VAL A 349 0.55 -9.77 10.59
N ALA A 350 1.02 -9.56 9.35
CA ALA A 350 0.33 -8.71 8.40
C ALA A 350 -1.08 -9.25 8.08
N LEU A 351 -1.21 -10.57 7.85
CA LEU A 351 -2.52 -11.15 7.59
C LEU A 351 -3.44 -11.09 8.82
N ARG A 352 -2.92 -11.33 10.03
CA ARG A 352 -3.69 -11.14 11.28
C ARG A 352 -4.26 -9.72 11.37
N ARG A 353 -3.42 -8.71 11.17
CA ARG A 353 -3.83 -7.30 11.26
C ARG A 353 -4.85 -6.93 10.18
N HIS A 354 -4.69 -7.45 8.96
CA HIS A 354 -5.64 -7.28 7.87
C HIS A 354 -6.98 -7.96 8.17
N ALA A 355 -6.98 -9.23 8.55
CA ALA A 355 -8.16 -10.03 8.81
C ALA A 355 -8.92 -9.58 10.07
N ARG A 356 -8.24 -9.01 11.07
CA ARG A 356 -8.90 -8.39 12.23
C ARG A 356 -9.48 -7.00 11.94
N GLY A 357 -9.29 -6.46 10.73
CA GLY A 357 -9.89 -5.20 10.27
C GLY A 357 -9.36 -3.93 10.95
N ALA A 358 -8.34 -4.03 11.79
CA ALA A 358 -7.78 -2.90 12.55
C ALA A 358 -7.25 -1.77 11.63
N ALA A 359 -6.71 -2.15 10.47
CA ALA A 359 -6.21 -1.22 9.46
C ALA A 359 -7.30 -0.74 8.49
N THR A 360 -8.28 -1.58 8.13
CA THR A 360 -9.37 -1.16 7.22
C THR A 360 -10.48 -0.39 7.93
N GLY A 361 -10.51 -0.43 9.27
CA GLY A 361 -11.50 0.22 10.10
C GLY A 361 -12.74 -0.62 10.38
N GLU A 362 -12.75 -1.87 9.89
CA GLU A 362 -13.83 -2.86 10.01
C GLU A 362 -13.76 -3.54 11.39
N ARG A 363 -14.64 -3.16 12.32
CA ARG A 363 -14.61 -3.67 13.71
C ARG A 363 -14.85 -5.17 13.83
N ALA A 364 -15.57 -5.76 12.88
CA ALA A 364 -15.87 -7.19 12.84
C ALA A 364 -14.72 -8.04 12.25
N GLY A 365 -13.68 -7.39 11.69
CA GLY A 365 -12.69 -8.06 10.86
C GLY A 365 -13.22 -8.45 9.48
N ARG A 366 -12.34 -9.00 8.66
CA ARG A 366 -12.62 -9.50 7.33
C ARG A 366 -12.69 -11.02 7.38
N ASP A 367 -13.78 -11.58 6.88
CA ASP A 367 -13.94 -13.02 6.79
C ASP A 367 -13.20 -13.55 5.56
N LEU A 368 -12.09 -14.27 5.78
CA LEU A 368 -11.28 -14.84 4.72
C LEU A 368 -11.60 -16.32 4.47
N ARG A 369 -12.64 -16.89 5.11
CA ARG A 369 -12.95 -18.32 5.02
C ARG A 369 -13.21 -18.82 3.60
N ASP A 370 -13.78 -17.96 2.76
CA ASP A 370 -14.16 -18.24 1.38
C ASP A 370 -13.07 -17.89 0.36
N VAL A 371 -11.93 -17.36 0.80
CA VAL A 371 -10.74 -17.18 -0.04
C VAL A 371 -10.33 -18.52 -0.64
N LYS A 372 -10.34 -18.59 -1.97
CA LYS A 372 -10.00 -19.79 -2.75
C LYS A 372 -8.53 -19.83 -3.14
N VAL A 373 -7.88 -18.67 -3.26
CA VAL A 373 -6.47 -18.54 -3.65
C VAL A 373 -5.75 -17.58 -2.72
N MET A 374 -4.62 -18.03 -2.18
CA MET A 374 -3.68 -17.21 -1.41
C MET A 374 -2.41 -17.03 -2.25
N VAL A 375 -2.17 -15.81 -2.73
CA VAL A 375 -0.96 -15.49 -3.51
C VAL A 375 0.11 -14.92 -2.60
N GLY A 376 1.29 -15.54 -2.59
CA GLY A 376 2.49 -14.95 -2.04
C GLY A 376 3.25 -14.16 -3.10
N SER A 377 3.57 -12.90 -2.82
CA SER A 377 4.46 -12.08 -3.65
C SER A 377 5.59 -11.48 -2.82
N GLY A 378 6.50 -10.78 -3.50
CA GLY A 378 7.64 -10.14 -2.88
C GLY A 378 8.94 -10.95 -3.02
N GLY A 379 10.07 -10.26 -2.86
CA GLY A 379 11.39 -10.79 -3.22
C GLY A 379 11.77 -12.05 -2.46
N VAL A 380 11.40 -12.14 -1.18
CA VAL A 380 11.70 -13.28 -0.32
C VAL A 380 10.94 -14.55 -0.72
N LEU A 381 9.78 -14.42 -1.36
CA LEU A 381 9.03 -15.58 -1.87
C LEU A 381 9.46 -15.94 -3.29
N ARG A 382 9.65 -14.94 -4.16
CA ARG A 382 10.05 -15.13 -5.57
C ARG A 382 11.41 -15.82 -5.72
N HIS A 383 12.36 -15.52 -4.83
CA HIS A 383 13.72 -16.04 -4.91
C HIS A 383 14.03 -17.19 -3.97
N ALA A 384 13.08 -17.53 -3.09
CA ALA A 384 13.24 -18.66 -2.20
C ALA A 384 13.17 -19.99 -2.98
N ALA A 385 13.76 -21.03 -2.40
CA ALA A 385 13.49 -22.38 -2.84
C ALA A 385 11.96 -22.64 -2.73
N PRO A 386 11.35 -23.42 -3.64
CA PRO A 386 9.89 -23.65 -3.63
C PRO A 386 9.35 -24.14 -2.29
N VAL A 387 10.10 -24.99 -1.59
CA VAL A 387 9.75 -25.50 -0.25
C VAL A 387 9.69 -24.39 0.80
N ASP A 388 10.59 -23.41 0.70
CA ASP A 388 10.70 -22.31 1.66
C ASP A 388 9.57 -21.30 1.45
N ALA A 389 9.27 -20.95 0.18
CA ALA A 389 8.14 -20.09 -0.16
C ALA A 389 6.79 -20.74 0.23
N ALA A 390 6.64 -22.04 -0.02
CA ALA A 390 5.49 -22.81 0.43
C ALA A 390 5.38 -22.83 1.96
N GLY A 391 6.50 -22.96 2.67
CA GLY A 391 6.55 -22.91 4.13
C GLY A 391 6.04 -21.59 4.71
N VAL A 392 6.38 -20.44 4.10
CA VAL A 392 5.86 -19.13 4.51
C VAL A 392 4.34 -19.07 4.32
N LEU A 393 3.81 -19.49 3.18
CA LEU A 393 2.36 -19.49 2.94
C LEU A 393 1.62 -20.51 3.82
N ALA A 394 2.22 -21.66 4.10
CA ALA A 394 1.67 -22.64 5.02
C ALA A 394 1.58 -22.11 6.46
N ALA A 395 2.59 -21.36 6.92
CA ALA A 395 2.55 -20.70 8.24
C ALA A 395 1.39 -19.71 8.36
N VAL A 396 1.06 -19.01 7.27
CA VAL A 396 -0.06 -18.08 7.19
C VAL A 396 -1.40 -18.82 7.18
N LEU A 397 -1.53 -19.86 6.37
CA LEU A 397 -2.77 -20.65 6.23
C LEU A 397 -3.05 -21.55 7.44
N GLY A 398 -2.04 -21.88 8.24
CA GLY A 398 -2.15 -22.66 9.47
C GLY A 398 -2.28 -21.84 10.76
N ASP A 399 -2.40 -20.50 10.68
CA ASP A 399 -2.42 -19.60 11.84
C ASP A 399 -3.76 -19.60 12.61
N HIS A 400 -4.18 -20.76 13.13
CA HIS A 400 -5.43 -20.89 13.88
C HIS A 400 -5.45 -20.09 15.20
N ALA A 401 -4.29 -19.71 15.72
CA ALA A 401 -4.15 -18.92 16.94
C ALA A 401 -4.37 -17.41 16.73
N GLY A 402 -4.51 -16.96 15.49
CA GLY A 402 -4.62 -15.54 15.16
C GLY A 402 -5.95 -14.88 15.53
N GLY A 403 -6.98 -15.64 15.88
CA GLY A 403 -8.29 -15.06 16.24
C GLY A 403 -8.98 -14.35 15.07
N TRP A 404 -8.86 -14.91 13.87
CA TRP A 404 -9.51 -14.42 12.64
C TRP A 404 -10.02 -15.59 11.80
N PRO A 405 -10.99 -15.38 10.88
CA PRO A 405 -11.53 -16.47 10.06
C PRO A 405 -10.55 -16.86 8.93
N LEU A 406 -9.81 -17.95 9.12
CA LEU A 406 -8.83 -18.46 8.14
C LEU A 406 -9.49 -19.05 6.89
N PRO A 407 -8.82 -18.97 5.71
CA PRO A 407 -9.29 -19.65 4.52
C PRO A 407 -9.41 -21.16 4.76
N ARG A 408 -10.56 -21.73 4.41
CA ARG A 408 -10.83 -23.17 4.66
C ARG A 408 -10.04 -24.09 3.74
N ALA A 409 -9.86 -23.68 2.48
CA ALA A 409 -9.27 -24.52 1.44
C ALA A 409 -8.54 -23.67 0.37
N ALA A 410 -7.89 -22.58 0.79
CA ALA A 410 -7.17 -21.74 -0.15
C ALA A 410 -5.98 -22.49 -0.76
N ARG A 411 -5.89 -22.45 -2.10
CA ARG A 411 -4.71 -22.88 -2.83
C ARG A 411 -3.62 -21.81 -2.73
N ALA A 412 -2.44 -22.20 -2.26
CA ALA A 412 -1.27 -21.33 -2.21
C ALA A 412 -0.59 -21.23 -3.60
N VAL A 413 -0.27 -20.02 -4.02
CA VAL A 413 0.45 -19.72 -5.28
C VAL A 413 1.52 -18.68 -5.00
N VAL A 414 2.67 -18.77 -5.65
CA VAL A 414 3.72 -17.73 -5.55
C VAL A 414 3.80 -16.99 -6.88
N ASP A 415 3.75 -15.65 -6.84
CA ASP A 415 3.96 -14.78 -7.99
C ASP A 415 5.47 -14.65 -8.30
N VAL A 416 6.04 -15.75 -8.81
CA VAL A 416 7.48 -15.87 -9.13
C VAL A 416 7.94 -14.86 -10.18
N ASP A 417 7.06 -14.56 -11.14
CA ASP A 417 7.33 -13.66 -12.28
C ASP A 417 6.95 -12.20 -12.00
N TYR A 418 6.39 -11.91 -10.81
CA TYR A 418 5.97 -10.57 -10.39
C TYR A 418 4.96 -9.92 -11.36
N VAL A 419 3.95 -10.67 -11.79
CA VAL A 419 2.99 -10.22 -12.82
C VAL A 419 1.84 -9.40 -12.27
N LEU A 420 1.61 -9.38 -10.94
CA LEU A 420 0.48 -8.65 -10.34
C LEU A 420 0.51 -7.15 -10.66
N ALA A 421 1.67 -6.50 -10.48
CA ALA A 421 1.83 -5.08 -10.78
C ALA A 421 1.66 -4.79 -12.28
N ALA A 422 2.22 -5.65 -13.14
CA ALA A 422 2.09 -5.53 -14.59
C ALA A 422 0.65 -5.69 -15.07
N GLY A 423 -0.09 -6.67 -14.53
CA GLY A 423 -1.50 -6.88 -14.81
C GLY A 423 -2.33 -5.66 -14.43
N GLY A 424 -2.13 -5.10 -13.23
CA GLY A 424 -2.87 -3.91 -12.81
C GLY A 424 -2.52 -2.63 -13.58
N LEU A 425 -1.26 -2.48 -13.99
CA LEU A 425 -0.83 -1.38 -14.85
C LEU A 425 -1.48 -1.42 -16.25
N LEU A 426 -1.72 -2.62 -16.77
CA LEU A 426 -2.36 -2.84 -18.07
C LEU A 426 -3.89 -2.86 -18.00
N ALA A 427 -4.49 -3.06 -16.82
CA ALA A 427 -5.93 -3.29 -16.67
C ALA A 427 -6.83 -2.20 -17.27
N GLY A 428 -6.41 -0.94 -17.21
CA GLY A 428 -7.19 0.18 -17.75
C GLY A 428 -7.19 0.24 -19.29
N ASP A 429 -6.02 0.06 -19.90
CA ASP A 429 -5.84 0.23 -21.36
C ASP A 429 -6.04 -1.10 -22.12
N HIS A 430 -5.71 -2.22 -21.48
CA HIS A 430 -5.64 -3.56 -22.07
C HIS A 430 -6.22 -4.65 -21.13
N PRO A 431 -7.50 -4.57 -20.74
CA PRO A 431 -8.10 -5.45 -19.72
C PRO A 431 -7.99 -6.94 -20.07
N GLY A 432 -8.19 -7.32 -21.33
CA GLY A 432 -8.05 -8.71 -21.78
C GLY A 432 -6.62 -9.25 -21.69
N VAL A 433 -5.63 -8.39 -21.96
CA VAL A 433 -4.20 -8.72 -21.86
C VAL A 433 -3.80 -8.91 -20.40
N ALA A 434 -4.26 -8.01 -19.51
CA ALA A 434 -4.04 -8.10 -18.08
C ALA A 434 -4.60 -9.42 -17.51
N ALA A 435 -5.84 -9.77 -17.83
CA ALA A 435 -6.45 -11.01 -17.39
C ALA A 435 -5.72 -12.25 -17.93
N ALA A 436 -5.33 -12.25 -19.21
CA ALA A 436 -4.59 -13.35 -19.82
C ALA A 436 -3.21 -13.56 -19.19
N LEU A 437 -2.48 -12.47 -18.92
CA LEU A 437 -1.18 -12.50 -18.22
C LEU A 437 -1.34 -13.11 -16.83
N LEU A 438 -2.24 -12.55 -16.02
CA LEU A 438 -2.44 -12.98 -14.63
C LEU A 438 -2.91 -14.43 -14.55
N ARG A 439 -3.86 -14.86 -15.39
CA ARG A 439 -4.31 -16.26 -15.41
C ARG A 439 -3.18 -17.21 -15.76
N ARG A 440 -2.36 -16.91 -16.77
CA ARG A 440 -1.31 -17.82 -17.23
C ARG A 440 -0.27 -18.10 -16.13
N HIS A 441 0.01 -17.12 -15.28
CA HIS A 441 1.05 -17.24 -14.26
C HIS A 441 0.50 -17.61 -12.87
N LEU A 442 -0.76 -17.28 -12.56
CA LEU A 442 -1.31 -17.42 -11.20
C LEU A 442 -2.56 -18.31 -11.09
N ALA A 443 -3.22 -18.67 -12.19
CA ALA A 443 -4.42 -19.49 -12.14
C ALA A 443 -4.16 -20.95 -11.74
N GLY A 444 -2.97 -21.49 -12.04
CA GLY A 444 -2.60 -22.89 -11.77
C GLY A 444 -3.33 -23.87 -12.67
#